data_AF-A0A7W1MQ76-F1
#
_entry.id   AF-A0A7W1MQ76-F1
#
_cell.length_a   1.000
_cell.length_b   1.000
_cell.length_c   1.000
_cell.angle_alpha   90.00
_cell.angle_beta   90.00
_cell.angle_gamma   90.00
#
_symmetry.space_group_name_H-M   'P 1'
#
loop_
_entity.id
_entity.type
_entity.pdbx_description
1 polymer ?
#
loop_
_entity_poly.entity_id
_entity_poly.type
_entity_poly.pdbx_seq_one_letter_code
_entity_poly.pdbx_strand_id
1 'polypeptide(L)'
;MAADLVNGLIRGVVLVGLAVLVSRVAQQNAQLARRVKQLEGLIPICAHCKRILDEEKHWTRLETYIVERSQAEFTHGVCPECAKIHYGLTAPNDASF
;
A
#
# COMPACT_ATOMS: atom_id res chain seq x y z
N MET A 1 5.17 55.69 7.95
CA MET A 1 4.49 55.38 9.23
C MET A 1 3.23 54.53 9.01
N ALA A 2 2.15 55.05 8.41
CA ALA A 2 0.91 54.26 8.23
C ALA A 2 1.05 53.11 7.21
N ALA A 3 1.72 53.34 6.08
CA ALA A 3 1.92 52.33 5.04
C ALA A 3 2.80 51.15 5.51
N ASP A 4 3.79 51.42 6.35
CA ASP A 4 4.70 50.40 6.89
C ASP A 4 3.97 49.46 7.87
N LEU A 5 3.04 50.02 8.66
CA LEU A 5 2.17 49.25 9.57
C LEU A 5 1.23 48.33 8.77
N VAL A 6 0.61 48.85 7.72
CA VAL A 6 -0.29 48.09 6.84
C VAL A 6 0.47 46.96 6.14
N ASN A 7 1.65 47.24 5.60
CA ASN A 7 2.50 46.23 4.96
C ASN A 7 2.98 45.15 5.94
N GLY A 8 3.29 45.53 7.19
CA GLY A 8 3.61 44.59 8.26
C GLY A 8 2.45 43.67 8.60
N LEU A 9 1.24 44.21 8.70
CA LEU A 9 0.02 43.44 8.95
C LEU A 9 -0.30 42.48 7.80
N ILE A 10 -0.22 42.94 6.55
CA ILE A 10 -0.42 42.10 5.36
C ILE A 10 0.59 40.94 5.35
N ARG A 11 1.88 41.23 5.56
CA ARG A 11 2.92 40.19 5.62
C ARG A 11 2.68 39.19 6.74
N GLY A 12 2.27 39.65 7.92
CA GLY A 12 1.92 38.79 9.05
C GLY A 12 0.77 37.85 8.72
N VAL A 13 -0.32 38.36 8.16
CA VAL A 13 -1.48 37.56 7.75
C VAL A 13 -1.11 36.54 6.67
N VAL A 14 -0.32 36.94 5.68
CA VAL A 14 0.15 36.04 4.60
C VAL A 14 1.05 34.93 5.15
N LEU A 15 1.99 35.25 6.04
CA LEU A 15 2.88 34.25 6.67
C LEU A 15 2.10 33.24 7.51
N VAL A 16 1.14 33.72 8.31
CA VAL A 16 0.28 32.85 9.13
C VAL A 16 -0.60 31.98 8.24
N GLY A 17 -1.21 32.55 7.20
CA GLY A 17 -2.02 31.80 6.24
C GLY A 17 -1.24 30.69 5.53
N LEU A 18 -0.03 31.01 5.04
CA LEU A 18 0.86 30.02 4.43
C LEU A 18 1.26 28.92 5.40
N ALA A 19 1.62 29.26 6.64
CA ALA A 19 1.98 28.28 7.67
C ALA A 19 0.82 27.32 7.96
N VAL A 20 -0.41 27.84 8.05
CA VAL A 20 -1.62 27.03 8.24
C VAL A 20 -1.85 26.10 7.05
N LEU A 21 -1.75 26.58 5.81
CA LEU A 21 -1.93 25.76 4.61
C LEU A 21 -0.88 24.64 4.50
N VAL A 22 0.39 24.96 4.73
CA VAL A 22 1.47 23.97 4.71
C VAL A 22 1.25 22.90 5.79
N SER A 23 0.86 23.31 7.00
CA SER A 23 0.55 22.37 8.08
C SER A 23 -0.62 21.44 7.75
N ARG A 24 -1.67 21.94 7.08
CA ARG A 24 -2.83 21.15 6.64
C ARG A 24 -2.45 20.12 5.58
N VAL A 25 -1.66 20.51 4.58
CA VAL A 25 -1.18 19.62 3.52
C VAL A 25 -0.26 18.54 4.11
N ALA A 26 0.64 18.90 5.01
CA ALA A 26 1.52 17.95 5.69
C ALA A 26 0.73 16.93 6.54
N GLN A 27 -0.31 17.39 7.23
CA GLN A 27 -1.21 16.50 8.00
C GLN A 27 -1.98 15.53 7.11
N GLN A 28 -2.45 15.97 5.94
CA GLN A 28 -3.13 15.09 4.98
C GLN A 28 -2.18 14.01 4.44
N ASN A 29 -0.96 14.40 4.07
CA ASN A 29 0.05 13.45 3.61
C ASN A 29 0.40 12.41 4.68
N ALA A 30 0.54 12.82 5.94
CA ALA A 30 0.80 11.89 7.04
C ALA A 30 -0.38 10.94 7.31
N GLN A 31 -1.62 11.39 7.14
CA GLN A 31 -2.81 10.55 7.26
C GLN A 31 -2.91 9.53 6.11
N LEU A 32 -2.60 9.93 4.87
CA LEU A 32 -2.58 9.05 3.70
C LEU A 32 -1.45 8.01 3.80
N ALA A 33 -0.25 8.42 4.22
CA ALA A 33 0.88 7.51 4.40
C ALA A 33 0.62 6.43 5.47
N ARG A 34 -0.16 6.73 6.51
CA ARG A 34 -0.61 5.73 7.51
C ARG A 34 -1.60 4.70 6.93
N ARG A 35 -2.40 5.07 5.93
CA ARG A 35 -3.33 4.14 5.26
C ARG A 35 -2.62 3.17 4.32
N VAL A 36 -1.49 3.58 3.72
CA VAL A 36 -0.72 2.74 2.78
C VAL A 36 0.14 1.68 3.48
N LYS A 37 0.41 1.81 4.78
CA LYS A 37 1.15 0.82 5.59
C LYS A 37 0.34 -0.44 5.98
N GLN A 38 -0.77 -0.72 5.31
CA GLN A 38 -1.65 -1.87 5.60
C GLN A 38 -1.14 -3.22 5.05
N LEU A 39 0.09 -3.58 5.43
CA LEU A 39 0.43 -4.96 5.79
C LEU A 39 0.95 -5.04 7.24
N GLU A 40 0.74 -3.98 8.04
CA GLU A 40 1.15 -3.93 9.44
C GLU A 40 0.08 -4.63 10.32
N GLY A 41 0.09 -5.96 10.35
CA GLY A 41 -0.73 -6.78 11.24
C GLY A 41 -0.54 -8.30 11.08
N LEU A 42 -0.97 -9.07 12.08
CA LEU A 42 -1.09 -10.53 11.94
C LEU A 42 -2.32 -10.83 11.06
N ILE A 43 -2.09 -11.36 9.87
CA ILE A 43 -3.16 -11.78 8.97
C ILE A 43 -3.64 -13.19 9.41
N PRO A 44 -4.87 -13.34 9.90
CA PRO A 44 -5.41 -14.64 10.27
C PRO A 44 -5.55 -15.53 9.03
N ILE A 45 -4.77 -16.61 9.00
CA ILE A 45 -4.74 -17.59 7.91
C ILE A 45 -5.17 -18.97 8.41
N CYS A 46 -5.97 -19.68 7.60
CA CYS A 46 -6.34 -21.05 7.92
C CYS A 46 -5.11 -21.95 7.80
N ALA A 47 -4.75 -22.65 8.88
CA ALA A 47 -3.58 -23.54 8.88
C ALA A 47 -3.67 -24.66 7.83
N HIS A 48 -4.89 -25.12 7.51
CA HIS A 48 -5.15 -26.21 6.56
C HIS A 48 -5.25 -25.72 5.11
N CYS A 49 -6.21 -24.83 4.81
CA CYS A 49 -6.50 -24.42 3.42
C CYS A 49 -5.85 -23.11 2.98
N LYS A 50 -5.09 -22.44 3.87
CA LYS A 50 -4.36 -21.19 3.60
C LYS A 50 -5.20 -19.99 3.15
N ARG A 51 -6.54 -20.09 3.20
CA ARG A 51 -7.43 -18.94 3.03
C ARG A 51 -7.21 -17.91 4.13
N ILE A 52 -7.40 -16.64 3.81
CA ILE A 52 -7.29 -15.51 4.72
C ILE A 52 -8.69 -15.16 5.21
N LEU A 53 -8.83 -14.89 6.52
CA LEU A 53 -10.06 -14.32 7.07
C LEU A 53 -10.04 -12.81 6.84
N ASP A 54 -10.96 -12.32 6.01
CA ASP A 54 -11.07 -10.90 5.68
C ASP A 54 -11.84 -10.08 6.73
N GLU A 55 -11.99 -8.79 6.47
CA GLU A 55 -12.69 -7.84 7.35
C GLU A 55 -14.20 -8.12 7.48
N GLU A 56 -14.79 -8.79 6.49
CA GLU A 56 -16.20 -9.21 6.47
C GLU A 56 -16.41 -10.56 7.17
N LYS A 57 -15.33 -11.15 7.72
CA LYS A 57 -15.27 -12.47 8.35
C LYS A 57 -15.55 -13.61 7.36
N HIS A 58 -15.25 -13.41 6.08
CA HIS A 58 -15.26 -14.45 5.07
C HIS A 58 -13.86 -15.04 4.88
N TRP A 59 -13.82 -16.32 4.53
CA TRP A 59 -12.57 -16.99 4.16
C TRP A 59 -12.33 -16.81 2.66
N THR A 60 -11.44 -15.89 2.32
CA THR A 60 -11.10 -15.57 0.93
C THR A 60 -9.77 -16.21 0.51
N ARG A 61 -9.56 -16.31 -0.81
CA ARG A 61 -8.28 -16.75 -1.38
C ARG A 61 -7.19 -15.72 -1.07
N LEU A 62 -5.98 -16.22 -0.87
CA LEU A 62 -4.83 -15.38 -0.54
C LEU A 62 -4.53 -14.38 -1.66
N GLU A 63 -4.63 -14.82 -2.90
CA GLU A 63 -4.38 -13.98 -4.08
C GLU A 63 -5.39 -12.85 -4.16
N THR A 64 -6.68 -13.15 -3.97
CA THR A 64 -7.76 -12.16 -3.94
C THR A 64 -7.53 -11.12 -2.85
N TYR A 65 -7.23 -11.55 -1.63
CA TYR A 65 -6.96 -10.66 -0.50
C TYR A 65 -5.80 -9.70 -0.77
N ILE A 66 -4.72 -10.19 -1.38
CA ILE A 66 -3.53 -9.39 -1.69
C ILE A 66 -3.80 -8.41 -2.83
N VAL A 67 -4.47 -8.83 -3.91
CA VAL A 67 -4.81 -7.95 -5.04
C VAL A 67 -5.73 -6.81 -4.59
N GLU A 68 -6.74 -7.10 -3.76
CA GLU A 68 -7.68 -6.08 -3.28
C GLU A 68 -7.04 -5.03 -2.37
N ARG A 69 -5.95 -5.38 -1.67
CA ARG A 69 -5.33 -4.55 -0.63
C ARG A 69 -3.93 -4.06 -0.99
N SER A 70 -3.47 -4.31 -2.21
CA SER A 70 -2.17 -3.86 -2.69
C SER A 70 -2.23 -3.50 -4.18
N GLN A 71 -1.11 -3.05 -4.72
CA GLN A 71 -0.95 -2.83 -6.17
C GLN A 71 -0.33 -4.07 -6.86
N ALA A 72 -0.32 -5.23 -6.20
CA ALA A 72 0.28 -6.44 -6.74
C ALA A 72 -0.63 -7.10 -7.78
N GLU A 73 -0.02 -7.59 -8.84
CA GLU A 73 -0.66 -8.45 -9.84
C GLU A 73 -0.01 -9.83 -9.81
N PHE A 74 -0.80 -10.89 -10.00
CA PHE A 74 -0.30 -12.26 -10.05
C PHE A 74 -0.22 -12.78 -11.47
N THR A 75 0.95 -13.28 -11.86
CA THR A 75 1.11 -14.13 -13.04
C THR A 75 1.02 -15.60 -12.63
N HIS A 76 0.57 -16.45 -13.56
CA HIS A 76 0.46 -17.88 -13.32
C HIS A 76 1.63 -18.60 -13.97
N GLY A 77 2.52 -19.13 -13.13
CA GLY A 77 3.70 -19.89 -13.54
C GLY A 77 3.75 -21.25 -12.87
N VAL A 78 4.53 -22.16 -13.45
CA VAL A 78 4.86 -23.47 -12.86
C VAL A 78 6.36 -23.50 -12.64
N CYS A 79 6.81 -23.62 -11.39
CA CYS A 79 8.24 -23.70 -11.10
C CYS A 79 8.84 -25.00 -11.68
N PRO A 80 10.16 -25.05 -11.96
CA PRO A 80 10.81 -26.24 -12.53
C PRO A 80 10.58 -27.53 -11.72
N GLU A 81 10.49 -27.43 -10.40
CA GLU A 81 10.22 -28.56 -9.52
C GLU A 81 8.82 -29.13 -9.74
N CYS A 82 7.80 -28.28 -9.73
CA CYS A 82 6.42 -28.68 -10.03
C CYS A 82 6.27 -29.20 -11.47
N ALA A 83 6.99 -28.60 -12.43
CA ALA A 83 7.01 -29.06 -13.81
C ALA A 83 7.54 -30.50 -13.92
N LYS A 84 8.63 -30.80 -13.20
CA LYS A 84 9.22 -32.15 -13.14
C LYS A 84 8.29 -33.15 -12.46
N ILE A 85 7.72 -32.78 -11.31
CA ILE A 85 6.89 -33.69 -10.48
C ILE A 85 5.55 -34.00 -11.16
N HIS A 86 4.86 -32.98 -11.66
CA HIS A 86 3.47 -33.13 -12.13
C HIS A 86 3.35 -33.33 -13.63
N TYR A 87 4.34 -32.91 -14.41
CA TYR A 87 4.26 -32.94 -15.88
C TYR A 87 5.42 -33.70 -16.54
N GLY A 88 6.39 -34.22 -15.77
CA GLY A 88 7.54 -34.95 -16.31
C GLY A 88 8.46 -34.08 -17.19
N LEU A 89 8.34 -32.76 -17.11
CA LEU A 89 9.12 -31.83 -17.90
C LEU A 89 10.49 -31.63 -17.25
N THR A 90 11.56 -32.02 -17.94
CA THR A 90 12.92 -31.57 -17.63
C THR A 90 13.09 -30.18 -18.23
N ALA A 91 12.68 -29.14 -17.51
CA ALA A 91 12.82 -27.78 -18.00
C ALA A 91 14.32 -27.48 -18.28
N PRO A 92 14.67 -26.87 -19.44
CA PRO A 92 16.01 -26.31 -19.62
C PRO A 92 16.28 -25.23 -18.54
N ASN A 93 17.56 -25.03 -18.21
CA ASN A 93 18.04 -24.21 -17.09
C ASN A 93 17.77 -22.69 -17.24
N ASP A 94 16.90 -22.28 -18.15
CA ASP A 94 16.56 -20.89 -18.49
C ASP A 94 15.10 -20.52 -18.23
N ALA A 95 14.35 -21.35 -17.48
CA ALA A 95 13.01 -21.07 -16.98
C ALA A 95 13.02 -19.88 -15.98
N SER A 96 13.26 -18.71 -16.56
CA SER A 96 13.24 -17.39 -15.95
C SER A 96 11.79 -16.94 -15.99
N PHE A 97 11.11 -17.07 -14.85
CA PHE A 97 9.99 -16.19 -14.54
C PHE A 97 10.51 -14.80 -14.24
#